data_AF-A0A6I1QQL9-F1
#
_entry.id   AF-A0A6I1QQL9-F1
#
_cell.length_a   1.000
_cell.length_b   1.000
_cell.length_c   1.000
_cell.angle_alpha   90.00
_cell.angle_beta   90.00
_cell.angle_gamma   90.00
#
_symmetry.space_group_name_H-M   'P 1'
#
loop_
_entity.id
_entity.type
_entity.pdbx_description
1 polymer ?
#
loop_
_entity_poly.entity_id
_entity_poly.type
_entity_poly.pdbx_seq_one_letter_code
_entity_poly.pdbx_strand_id
1 'polypeptide(L)'
;MRQLSTSGAAAGRTARKMIIDAHAHLFDAGYFPPAWHDRTAQRWAKAVYPPRDPADIRPNIERGFVDKDGSILMAELDRAGIDAAVCLTLDWALVVDDLSGVSPAEMMQHYAKIAEMYPGRFYAFAGIDPRRPDGLEVYERSVREWGMRGLKLYPPCGYFPYDDVCLPFYEKSLELGVPVVIHTAMVSWPMNGRFAHPTGVADVQSRYPDLEIIFAHSGYPLWAEEAIHTAAGHPNS
;
A
#
# COMPACT_ATOMS: atom_id res chain seq x y z
N MET A 1 22.60 18.11 64.00
CA MET A 1 23.23 18.62 62.78
C MET A 1 23.06 17.56 61.69
N ARG A 2 22.31 17.91 60.63
CA ARG A 2 22.10 17.19 59.33
C ARG A 2 21.37 15.83 59.33
N GLN A 3 20.04 15.93 59.19
CA GLN A 3 19.28 15.08 58.26
C GLN A 3 19.63 15.49 56.82
N LEU A 4 19.86 14.52 55.93
CA LEU A 4 19.66 14.68 54.49
C LEU A 4 18.98 13.41 53.97
N SER A 5 17.65 13.44 54.08
CA SER A 5 16.74 12.84 53.11
C SER A 5 16.74 13.74 51.87
N THR A 6 16.85 13.16 50.68
CA THR A 6 15.84 13.28 49.62
C THR A 6 16.19 12.31 48.50
N SER A 7 15.35 11.29 48.37
CA SER A 7 15.18 10.48 47.18
C SER A 7 14.80 11.37 45.98
N GLY A 8 15.68 11.44 44.98
CA GLY A 8 15.30 11.93 43.66
C GLY A 8 14.54 10.84 42.92
N ALA A 9 13.21 10.89 42.97
CA ALA A 9 12.38 10.09 42.08
C ALA A 9 12.64 10.56 40.65
N ALA A 10 13.36 9.73 39.88
CA ALA A 10 13.38 9.86 38.43
C ALA A 10 11.95 9.59 37.94
N ALA A 11 11.21 10.66 37.69
CA ALA A 11 9.91 10.59 37.05
C ALA A 11 10.11 9.89 35.69
N GLY A 12 9.63 8.65 35.61
CA GLY A 12 9.61 7.88 34.37
C GLY A 12 8.82 8.68 33.33
N ARG A 13 9.51 9.28 32.37
CA ARG A 13 8.89 9.71 31.12
C ARG A 13 8.40 8.45 30.43
N THR A 14 7.12 8.15 30.56
CA THR A 14 6.43 7.18 29.70
C THR A 14 6.67 7.63 28.26
N ALA A 15 7.36 6.79 27.48
CA ALA A 15 7.55 7.05 26.05
C ALA A 15 6.18 7.31 25.41
N ARG A 16 6.04 8.43 24.71
CA ARG A 16 4.82 8.77 23.99
C ARG A 16 4.49 7.61 23.03
N LYS A 17 3.22 7.18 23.00
CA LYS A 17 2.75 6.19 22.02
C LYS A 17 2.90 6.78 20.61
N MET A 18 3.56 6.04 19.73
CA MET A 18 3.66 6.37 18.30
C MET A 18 2.30 6.17 17.62
N ILE A 19 1.95 7.09 16.73
CA ILE A 19 0.80 7.00 15.82
C ILE A 19 1.36 6.77 14.42
N ILE A 20 0.96 5.67 13.79
CA ILE A 20 1.40 5.30 12.45
C ILE A 20 0.18 5.28 11.54
N ASP A 21 0.23 6.02 10.44
CA ASP A 21 -0.73 5.85 9.35
C ASP A 21 -0.39 4.55 8.61
N ALA A 22 -1.27 3.55 8.71
CA ALA A 22 -1.05 2.23 8.13
C ALA A 22 -1.34 2.17 6.62
N HIS A 23 -1.88 3.24 6.02
CA HIS A 23 -2.26 3.24 4.61
C HIS A 23 -2.09 4.63 3.99
N ALA A 24 -0.90 4.88 3.46
CA ALA A 24 -0.61 6.02 2.60
C ALA A 24 -0.30 5.57 1.17
N HIS A 25 -0.45 6.50 0.23
CA HIS A 25 0.08 6.39 -1.12
C HIS A 25 0.88 7.65 -1.44
N LEU A 26 2.02 7.46 -2.10
CA LEU A 26 2.89 8.51 -2.60
C LEU A 26 3.24 8.14 -4.04
N PHE A 27 3.28 9.11 -4.94
CA PHE A 27 3.57 8.87 -6.35
C PHE A 27 4.57 9.88 -6.90
N ASP A 28 5.35 9.50 -7.92
CA ASP A 28 6.13 10.42 -8.74
C ASP A 28 5.64 10.36 -10.19
N ALA A 29 6.09 11.31 -11.01
CA ALA A 29 5.75 11.38 -12.43
C ALA A 29 6.16 10.09 -13.16
N GLY A 30 5.28 9.58 -14.03
CA GLY A 30 5.55 8.40 -14.84
C GLY A 30 5.27 7.06 -14.16
N TYR A 31 4.81 7.06 -12.91
CA TYR A 31 4.38 5.85 -12.20
C TYR A 31 3.10 5.25 -12.79
N PHE A 32 2.27 6.08 -13.40
CA PHE A 32 1.01 5.65 -13.99
C PHE A 32 1.19 5.39 -15.49
N PRO A 33 0.65 4.28 -16.02
CA PRO A 33 0.66 4.05 -17.46
C PRO A 33 -0.18 5.11 -18.22
N PRO A 34 0.24 5.56 -19.41
CA PRO A 34 -0.55 6.49 -20.22
C PRO A 34 -2.03 6.10 -20.40
N ALA A 35 -2.32 4.82 -20.65
CA ALA A 35 -3.68 4.32 -20.78
C ALA A 35 -4.50 4.47 -19.48
N TRP A 36 -3.85 4.43 -18.31
CA TRP A 36 -4.53 4.72 -17.04
C TRP A 36 -4.98 6.17 -16.96
N HIS A 37 -4.19 7.13 -17.46
CA HIS A 37 -4.60 8.54 -17.54
C HIS A 37 -5.82 8.72 -18.44
N ASP A 38 -5.82 8.07 -19.61
CA ASP A 38 -6.91 8.16 -20.57
C ASP A 38 -8.22 7.66 -19.97
N ARG A 39 -8.18 6.48 -19.34
CA ARG A 39 -9.33 5.88 -18.67
C ARG A 39 -9.77 6.75 -17.48
N THR A 40 -8.86 7.21 -16.64
CA THR A 40 -9.21 8.06 -15.50
C THR A 40 -9.85 9.39 -15.94
N ALA A 41 -9.32 10.03 -16.98
CA ALA A 41 -9.89 11.25 -17.55
C ALA A 41 -11.32 11.04 -18.05
N GLN A 42 -11.57 9.94 -18.78
CA GLN A 42 -12.91 9.58 -19.26
C GLN A 42 -13.90 9.38 -18.12
N ARG A 43 -13.48 8.73 -17.03
CA ARG A 43 -14.33 8.52 -15.85
C ARG A 43 -14.66 9.84 -15.17
N TRP A 44 -13.65 10.64 -14.86
CA TRP A 44 -13.81 11.89 -14.12
C TRP A 44 -14.60 12.94 -14.91
N ALA A 45 -14.42 12.98 -16.23
CA ALA A 45 -15.24 13.79 -17.14
C ALA A 45 -16.74 13.54 -16.97
N LYS A 46 -17.14 12.29 -16.74
CA LYS A 46 -18.53 11.85 -16.59
C LYS A 46 -19.02 11.83 -15.14
N ALA A 47 -18.14 12.08 -14.17
CA ALA A 47 -18.47 12.06 -12.74
C ALA A 47 -19.11 13.38 -12.25
N VAL A 48 -19.19 14.39 -13.11
CA VAL A 48 -19.72 15.73 -12.79
C VAL A 48 -20.79 16.15 -13.81
N TYR A 49 -21.68 17.07 -13.42
CA TYR A 49 -22.69 17.64 -14.31
C TYR A 49 -22.57 19.19 -14.34
N PRO A 50 -22.50 19.82 -15.53
CA PRO A 50 -22.42 19.17 -16.85
C PRO A 50 -21.10 18.38 -17.02
N PRO A 51 -21.08 17.33 -17.85
CA PRO A 51 -19.86 16.58 -18.13
C PRO A 51 -18.77 17.49 -18.70
N ARG A 52 -17.52 17.17 -18.38
CA ARG A 52 -16.33 17.88 -18.88
C ARG A 52 -15.70 17.15 -20.07
N ASP A 53 -14.84 17.83 -20.83
CA ASP A 53 -14.00 17.16 -21.82
C ASP A 53 -12.85 16.40 -21.11
N PRO A 54 -12.66 15.09 -21.36
CA PRO A 54 -11.50 14.35 -20.86
C PRO A 54 -10.15 15.00 -21.21
N ALA A 55 -10.04 15.69 -22.36
CA ALA A 55 -8.81 16.35 -22.79
C ALA A 55 -8.38 17.49 -21.83
N ASP A 56 -9.32 18.13 -21.14
CA ASP A 56 -9.03 19.18 -20.15
C ASP A 56 -8.58 18.60 -18.79
N ILE A 57 -8.93 17.34 -18.53
CA ILE A 57 -8.66 16.66 -17.26
C ILE A 57 -7.31 15.95 -17.33
N ARG A 58 -7.07 15.20 -18.40
CA ARG A 58 -5.91 14.29 -18.55
C ARG A 58 -4.57 14.92 -18.17
N PRO A 59 -4.20 16.15 -18.61
CA PRO A 59 -2.89 16.74 -18.32
C PRO A 59 -2.70 17.12 -16.85
N ASN A 60 -3.78 17.19 -16.08
CA ASN A 60 -3.77 17.67 -14.69
C ASN A 60 -3.88 16.54 -13.66
N ILE A 61 -4.10 15.28 -14.10
CA ILE A 61 -4.28 14.14 -13.19
C ILE A 61 -3.05 13.97 -12.28
N GLU A 62 -1.85 13.87 -12.85
CA GLU A 62 -0.62 13.63 -12.10
C GLU A 62 -0.25 14.79 -11.17
N ARG A 63 -0.51 16.04 -11.58
CA ARG A 63 -0.16 17.23 -10.77
C ARG A 63 -0.76 17.21 -9.37
N GLY A 64 -1.90 16.55 -9.19
CA GLY A 64 -2.55 16.41 -7.88
C GLY A 64 -2.00 15.28 -7.00
N PHE A 65 -1.13 14.42 -7.52
CA PHE A 65 -0.65 13.22 -6.81
C PHE A 65 0.86 13.18 -6.59
N VAL A 66 1.63 13.97 -7.34
CA VAL A 66 3.10 13.89 -7.32
C VAL A 66 3.66 14.47 -6.01
N ASP A 67 4.36 13.63 -5.26
CA ASP A 67 5.14 13.97 -4.08
C ASP A 67 6.47 13.21 -4.15
N LYS A 68 7.34 13.69 -5.05
CA LYS A 68 8.55 12.98 -5.46
C LYS A 68 9.45 12.58 -4.29
N ASP A 69 9.69 13.48 -3.35
CA ASP A 69 10.61 13.28 -2.25
C ASP A 69 9.89 13.10 -0.90
N GLY A 70 8.57 12.86 -0.90
CA GLY A 70 7.78 12.67 0.31
C GLY A 70 7.61 13.89 1.19
N SER A 71 8.09 15.07 0.77
CA SER A 71 8.03 16.28 1.59
C SER A 71 6.60 16.74 1.88
N ILE A 72 5.67 16.52 0.94
CA ILE A 72 4.25 16.87 1.15
C ILE A 72 3.65 15.92 2.18
N LEU A 73 3.86 14.60 2.02
CA LEU A 73 3.40 13.61 2.99
C LEU A 73 3.94 13.91 4.39
N MET A 74 5.24 14.17 4.53
CA MET A 74 5.83 14.47 5.85
C MET A 74 5.22 15.71 6.49
N ALA A 75 4.98 16.78 5.72
CA ALA A 75 4.32 17.98 6.23
C ALA A 75 2.88 17.71 6.68
N GLU A 76 2.14 16.86 5.96
CA GLU A 76 0.79 16.45 6.35
C GLU A 76 0.78 15.58 7.60
N LEU A 77 1.74 14.65 7.76
CA LEU A 77 1.90 13.87 8.98
C LEU A 77 2.19 14.78 10.19
N ASP A 78 3.10 15.76 10.04
CA ASP A 78 3.42 16.74 11.09
C ASP A 78 2.19 17.55 11.48
N ARG A 79 1.42 18.03 10.50
CA ARG A 79 0.19 18.80 10.71
C ARG A 79 -0.89 17.98 11.43
N ALA A 80 -0.97 16.69 11.15
CA ALA A 80 -1.92 15.76 11.76
C ALA A 80 -1.44 15.19 13.11
N GLY A 81 -0.18 15.40 13.48
CA GLY A 81 0.43 14.81 14.68
C GLY A 81 0.65 13.29 14.56
N ILE A 82 0.85 12.79 13.33
CA ILE A 82 1.16 11.41 13.00
C ILE A 82 2.68 11.23 12.90
N ASP A 83 3.22 10.21 13.55
CA ASP A 83 4.66 10.06 13.71
C ASP A 83 5.32 9.39 12.48
N ALA A 84 4.62 8.44 11.85
CA ALA A 84 5.10 7.71 10.66
C ALA A 84 3.96 7.27 9.72
N ALA A 85 4.29 6.87 8.50
CA ALA A 85 3.37 6.30 7.54
C ALA A 85 3.91 5.04 6.85
N VAL A 86 2.99 4.14 6.51
CA VAL A 86 3.22 2.97 5.65
C VAL A 86 2.68 3.28 4.26
N CYS A 87 3.59 3.51 3.31
CA CYS A 87 3.26 3.70 1.92
C CYS A 87 3.07 2.35 1.23
N LEU A 88 1.86 2.13 0.72
CA LEU A 88 1.51 0.95 -0.06
C LEU A 88 1.71 1.29 -1.53
N THR A 89 2.76 0.78 -2.15
CA THR A 89 3.04 1.10 -3.56
C THR A 89 2.08 0.35 -4.48
N LEU A 90 1.89 0.82 -5.72
CA LEU A 90 0.89 0.30 -6.64
C LEU A 90 1.47 0.04 -8.02
N ASP A 91 0.97 -1.02 -8.64
CA ASP A 91 1.34 -1.43 -9.99
C ASP A 91 0.06 -1.73 -10.78
N TRP A 92 -0.22 -0.87 -11.76
CA TRP A 92 -1.44 -0.89 -12.56
C TRP A 92 -1.19 -1.18 -14.04
N ALA A 93 0.04 -1.51 -14.43
CA ALA A 93 0.39 -1.62 -15.84
C ALA A 93 -0.43 -2.68 -16.58
N LEU A 94 -0.51 -3.88 -16.01
CA LEU A 94 -1.10 -5.04 -16.69
C LEU A 94 -2.63 -4.94 -16.85
N VAL A 95 -3.33 -4.25 -15.95
CA VAL A 95 -4.79 -4.09 -16.04
C VAL A 95 -5.20 -3.09 -17.13
N VAL A 96 -4.31 -2.17 -17.49
CA VAL A 96 -4.55 -1.23 -18.60
C VAL A 96 -3.85 -1.60 -19.89
N ASP A 97 -3.13 -2.73 -19.92
CA ASP A 97 -2.34 -3.22 -21.05
C ASP A 97 -1.36 -2.15 -21.57
N ASP A 98 -0.73 -1.45 -20.63
CA ASP A 98 0.21 -0.37 -20.92
C ASP A 98 1.22 -0.26 -19.78
N LEU A 99 2.47 0.08 -20.10
CA LEU A 99 3.53 0.16 -19.11
C LEU A 99 3.68 1.57 -18.55
N SER A 100 4.03 1.65 -17.27
CA SER A 100 4.54 2.89 -16.68
C SER A 100 5.85 3.30 -17.35
N GLY A 101 6.17 4.59 -17.29
CA GLY A 101 7.46 5.11 -17.76
C GLY A 101 8.65 4.70 -16.88
N VAL A 102 8.37 4.04 -15.75
CA VAL A 102 9.33 3.59 -14.74
C VAL A 102 9.10 2.10 -14.48
N SER A 103 10.17 1.30 -14.46
CA SER A 103 10.07 -0.13 -14.14
C SER A 103 9.70 -0.36 -12.67
N PRO A 104 9.15 -1.54 -12.30
CA PRO A 104 8.89 -1.88 -10.90
C PRO A 104 10.14 -1.75 -10.01
N ALA A 105 11.30 -2.19 -10.49
CA ALA A 105 12.55 -2.09 -9.75
C ALA A 105 12.96 -0.62 -9.49
N GLU A 106 12.92 0.23 -10.52
CA GLU A 106 13.21 1.67 -10.37
C GLU A 106 12.21 2.35 -9.42
N MET A 107 10.93 1.99 -9.51
CA MET A 107 9.89 2.49 -8.62
C MET A 107 10.18 2.10 -7.16
N MET A 108 10.49 0.82 -6.88
CA MET A 108 10.83 0.38 -5.52
C MET A 108 12.10 1.08 -5.01
N GLN A 109 13.16 1.17 -5.83
CA GLN A 109 14.38 1.90 -5.46
C GLN A 109 14.12 3.37 -5.13
N HIS A 110 13.14 4.00 -5.79
CA HIS A 110 12.77 5.37 -5.44
C HIS A 110 12.13 5.44 -4.05
N TYR A 111 11.19 4.55 -3.72
CA TYR A 111 10.62 4.51 -2.36
C TYR A 111 11.67 4.19 -1.29
N ALA A 112 12.67 3.36 -1.60
CA ALA A 112 13.79 3.10 -0.69
C ALA A 112 14.57 4.38 -0.38
N LYS A 113 14.87 5.21 -1.39
CA LYS A 113 15.51 6.52 -1.19
C LYS A 113 14.66 7.42 -0.28
N ILE A 114 13.33 7.40 -0.41
CA ILE A 114 12.44 8.16 0.46
C ILE A 114 12.50 7.62 1.91
N ALA A 115 12.53 6.31 2.09
CA ALA A 115 12.72 5.70 3.41
C ALA A 115 14.07 6.07 4.05
N GLU A 116 15.14 6.18 3.26
CA GLU A 116 16.46 6.66 3.69
C GLU A 116 16.44 8.15 4.08
N MET A 117 15.67 8.97 3.37
CA MET A 117 15.51 10.40 3.68
C MET A 117 14.74 10.63 4.99
N TYR A 118 13.79 9.76 5.33
CA TYR A 118 12.96 9.89 6.54
C TYR A 118 12.98 8.62 7.42
N PRO A 119 14.14 8.31 8.02
CA PRO A 119 14.31 7.09 8.82
C PRO A 119 13.36 7.11 10.02
N GLY A 120 12.60 6.03 10.20
CA GLY A 120 11.63 5.87 11.28
C GLY A 120 10.31 6.64 11.07
N ARG A 121 10.14 7.31 9.92
CA ARG A 121 8.92 8.06 9.58
C ARG A 121 8.25 7.57 8.30
N PHE A 122 9.02 7.03 7.36
CA PHE A 122 8.49 6.48 6.12
C PHE A 122 8.85 4.99 6.01
N TYR A 123 7.83 4.16 5.83
CA TYR A 123 7.96 2.73 5.54
C TYR A 123 7.26 2.44 4.21
N ALA A 124 7.81 1.52 3.41
CA ALA A 124 7.20 1.12 2.14
C ALA A 124 6.90 -0.37 2.12
N PHE A 125 5.77 -0.74 1.54
CA PHE A 125 5.43 -2.12 1.17
C PHE A 125 5.53 -2.25 -0.34
N ALA A 126 6.19 -3.31 -0.80
CA ALA A 126 6.42 -3.56 -2.21
C ALA A 126 5.11 -4.00 -2.89
N GLY A 127 4.50 -3.10 -3.64
CA GLY A 127 3.37 -3.34 -4.52
C GLY A 127 3.81 -3.73 -5.91
N ILE A 128 3.64 -4.99 -6.24
CA ILE A 128 4.05 -5.57 -7.52
C ILE A 128 2.92 -6.47 -8.01
N ASP A 129 2.53 -6.35 -9.28
CA ASP A 129 1.56 -7.27 -9.85
C ASP A 129 2.19 -8.67 -9.97
N PRO A 130 1.62 -9.71 -9.32
CA PRO A 130 2.22 -11.05 -9.26
C PRO A 130 2.32 -11.74 -10.63
N ARG A 131 1.66 -11.20 -11.66
CA ARG A 131 1.72 -11.71 -13.04
C ARG A 131 2.95 -11.20 -13.81
N ARG A 132 3.74 -10.30 -13.23
CA ARG A 132 4.98 -9.83 -13.85
C ARG A 132 6.04 -10.92 -13.89
N PRO A 133 6.71 -11.15 -15.04
CA PRO A 133 7.76 -12.16 -15.14
C PRO A 133 8.92 -11.98 -14.15
N ASP A 134 9.29 -10.75 -13.85
CA ASP A 134 10.36 -10.36 -12.91
C ASP A 134 9.83 -10.02 -11.50
N GLY A 135 8.52 -10.09 -11.27
CA GLY A 135 7.89 -9.53 -10.09
C GLY A 135 8.38 -10.14 -8.77
N LEU A 136 8.60 -11.46 -8.74
CA LEU A 136 9.05 -12.16 -7.54
C LEU A 136 10.50 -11.78 -7.18
N GLU A 137 11.38 -11.66 -8.17
CA GLU A 137 12.77 -11.25 -7.97
C GLU A 137 12.81 -9.81 -7.43
N VAL A 138 12.07 -8.90 -8.06
CA VAL A 138 12.00 -7.49 -7.62
C VAL A 138 11.42 -7.40 -6.21
N TYR A 139 10.40 -8.21 -5.87
CA TYR A 139 9.85 -8.27 -4.51
C TYR A 139 10.89 -8.69 -3.48
N GLU A 140 11.59 -9.81 -3.73
CA GLU A 140 12.60 -10.32 -2.81
C GLU A 140 13.72 -9.30 -2.58
N ARG A 141 14.20 -8.65 -3.64
CA ARG A 141 15.20 -7.58 -3.54
C ARG A 141 14.66 -6.36 -2.80
N SER A 142 13.40 -6.00 -2.99
CA SER A 142 12.78 -4.88 -2.28
C SER A 142 12.85 -5.07 -0.77
N VAL A 143 12.57 -6.28 -0.28
CA VAL A 143 12.63 -6.57 1.15
C VAL A 143 14.08 -6.75 1.64
N ARG A 144 14.88 -7.58 0.95
CA ARG A 144 16.23 -7.96 1.40
C ARG A 144 17.26 -6.82 1.24
N GLU A 145 17.18 -6.06 0.15
CA GLU A 145 18.20 -5.08 -0.23
C GLU A 145 17.73 -3.64 -0.02
N TRP A 146 16.44 -3.35 -0.23
CA TRP A 146 15.94 -1.96 -0.28
C TRP A 146 15.10 -1.54 0.93
N GLY A 147 14.91 -2.45 1.91
CA GLY A 147 14.37 -2.12 3.22
C GLY A 147 12.84 -2.06 3.32
N MET A 148 12.12 -2.58 2.33
CA MET A 148 10.65 -2.64 2.35
C MET A 148 10.18 -3.58 3.46
N ARG A 149 9.02 -3.27 4.05
CA ARG A 149 8.50 -3.91 5.27
C ARG A 149 7.38 -4.91 5.04
N GLY A 150 7.03 -5.18 3.79
CA GLY A 150 6.03 -6.18 3.43
C GLY A 150 5.62 -6.11 1.96
N LEU A 151 4.67 -6.96 1.61
CA LEU A 151 4.09 -7.07 0.28
C LEU A 151 2.75 -6.31 0.22
N LYS A 152 2.49 -5.63 -0.89
CA LYS A 152 1.16 -5.08 -1.22
C LYS A 152 0.61 -5.79 -2.45
N LEU A 153 -0.54 -6.44 -2.31
CA LEU A 153 -1.30 -6.97 -3.45
C LEU A 153 -2.51 -6.09 -3.76
N TYR A 154 -2.79 -5.97 -5.06
CA TYR A 154 -3.93 -5.22 -5.60
C TYR A 154 -4.74 -6.08 -6.59
N PRO A 155 -5.49 -7.08 -6.08
CA PRO A 155 -6.33 -7.98 -6.88
C PRO A 155 -7.25 -7.30 -7.92
N PRO A 156 -7.80 -6.09 -7.69
CA PRO A 156 -8.65 -5.44 -8.70
C PRO A 156 -8.01 -5.19 -10.07
N CYS A 157 -6.70 -5.40 -10.20
CA CYS A 157 -5.98 -5.46 -11.47
C CYS A 157 -6.28 -6.70 -12.34
N GLY A 158 -7.08 -7.66 -11.87
CA GLY A 158 -7.55 -8.76 -12.72
C GLY A 158 -7.17 -10.18 -12.28
N TYR A 159 -6.85 -10.38 -11.01
CA TYR A 159 -6.52 -11.69 -10.44
C TYR A 159 -7.17 -11.82 -9.07
N PHE A 160 -7.48 -13.03 -8.63
CA PHE A 160 -7.91 -13.27 -7.25
C PHE A 160 -6.70 -13.43 -6.34
N PRO A 161 -6.81 -13.07 -5.05
CA PRO A 161 -5.71 -13.25 -4.10
C PRO A 161 -5.30 -14.72 -3.93
N TYR A 162 -6.16 -15.69 -4.26
CA TYR A 162 -5.86 -17.12 -4.20
C TYR A 162 -5.39 -17.73 -5.53
N ASP A 163 -5.22 -16.93 -6.59
CA ASP A 163 -4.72 -17.44 -7.87
C ASP A 163 -3.26 -17.89 -7.74
N ASP A 164 -2.86 -18.90 -8.54
CA ASP A 164 -1.53 -19.53 -8.47
C ASP A 164 -0.36 -18.54 -8.59
N VAL A 165 -0.55 -17.45 -9.34
CA VAL A 165 0.45 -16.39 -9.50
C VAL A 165 0.83 -15.70 -8.19
N CYS A 166 -0.07 -15.68 -7.19
CA CYS A 166 0.18 -15.03 -5.90
C CYS A 166 0.97 -15.93 -4.94
N LEU A 167 0.91 -17.25 -5.11
CA LEU A 167 1.44 -18.22 -4.14
C LEU A 167 2.94 -18.08 -3.88
N PRO A 168 3.81 -17.89 -4.89
CA PRO A 168 5.24 -17.70 -4.66
C PRO A 168 5.54 -16.46 -3.81
N PHE A 169 4.71 -15.43 -3.90
CA PHE A 169 4.86 -14.21 -3.09
C PHE A 169 4.48 -14.45 -1.64
N TYR A 170 3.45 -15.27 -1.36
CA TYR A 170 3.09 -15.66 0.00
C TYR A 170 4.18 -16.52 0.65
N GLU A 171 4.69 -17.51 -0.08
CA GLU A 171 5.79 -18.37 0.37
C GLU A 171 7.05 -17.55 0.66
N LYS A 172 7.38 -16.60 -0.22
CA LYS A 172 8.51 -15.68 -0.02
C LYS A 172 8.27 -14.74 1.17
N SER A 173 7.04 -14.28 1.41
CA SER A 173 6.71 -13.41 2.55
C SER A 173 6.85 -14.14 3.88
N LEU A 174 6.46 -15.43 3.94
CA LEU A 174 6.73 -16.31 5.07
C LEU A 174 8.23 -16.49 5.33
N GLU A 175 9.01 -16.79 4.28
CA GLU A 175 10.47 -16.94 4.39
C GLU A 175 11.14 -15.66 4.92
N LEU A 176 10.69 -14.50 4.45
CA LEU A 176 11.23 -13.20 4.82
C LEU A 176 10.70 -12.69 6.17
N GLY A 177 9.64 -13.29 6.71
CA GLY A 177 9.01 -12.87 7.95
C GLY A 177 8.36 -11.50 7.85
N VAL A 178 7.72 -11.18 6.71
CA VAL A 178 7.06 -9.88 6.47
C VAL A 178 5.57 -10.04 6.15
N PRO A 179 4.73 -9.09 6.58
CA PRO A 179 3.29 -9.14 6.34
C PRO A 179 2.89 -8.86 4.90
N VAL A 180 1.67 -9.25 4.56
CA VAL A 180 1.05 -9.03 3.25
C VAL A 180 -0.22 -8.20 3.40
N VAL A 181 -0.25 -7.05 2.74
CA VAL A 181 -1.44 -6.20 2.67
C VAL A 181 -2.21 -6.51 1.39
N ILE A 182 -3.48 -6.91 1.50
CA ILE A 182 -4.36 -7.20 0.36
C ILE A 182 -5.44 -6.12 0.26
N HIS A 183 -5.68 -5.59 -0.94
CA HIS A 183 -6.78 -4.64 -1.15
C HIS A 183 -8.15 -5.35 -1.05
N THR A 184 -9.01 -4.89 -0.13
CA THR A 184 -10.31 -5.52 0.16
C THR A 184 -11.49 -4.54 0.14
N ALA A 185 -11.57 -3.68 -0.88
CA ALA A 185 -12.72 -2.78 -1.04
C ALA A 185 -13.16 -2.66 -2.49
N MET A 186 -14.35 -2.08 -2.66
CA MET A 186 -14.82 -1.69 -3.98
C MET A 186 -13.91 -0.65 -4.61
N VAL A 187 -13.70 -0.82 -5.91
CA VAL A 187 -12.93 0.10 -6.72
C VAL A 187 -13.73 0.49 -7.95
N SER A 188 -13.33 1.61 -8.51
CA SER A 188 -13.90 2.12 -9.74
C SER A 188 -13.19 1.58 -10.98
N TRP A 189 -13.91 1.63 -12.10
CA TRP A 189 -13.31 1.50 -13.43
C TRP A 189 -12.05 2.38 -13.58
N PRO A 190 -10.95 1.87 -14.18
CA PRO A 190 -10.88 0.63 -14.96
C PRO A 190 -10.65 -0.67 -14.18
N MET A 191 -10.59 -0.59 -12.85
CA MET A 191 -10.41 -1.75 -12.00
C MET A 191 -11.73 -2.50 -11.81
N ASN A 192 -11.65 -3.75 -11.38
CA ASN A 192 -12.83 -4.57 -11.11
C ASN A 192 -12.88 -4.98 -9.62
N GLY A 193 -13.88 -4.46 -8.91
CA GLY A 193 -14.09 -4.74 -7.49
C GLY A 193 -14.26 -6.22 -7.16
N ARG A 194 -14.74 -7.06 -8.09
CA ARG A 194 -15.01 -8.48 -7.80
C ARG A 194 -13.80 -9.25 -7.24
N PHE A 195 -12.60 -8.82 -7.62
CA PHE A 195 -11.35 -9.45 -7.20
C PHE A 195 -10.91 -9.05 -5.78
N ALA A 196 -11.48 -7.97 -5.22
CA ALA A 196 -11.19 -7.49 -3.88
C ALA A 196 -12.26 -7.88 -2.85
N HIS A 197 -13.14 -8.84 -3.17
CA HIS A 197 -14.09 -9.34 -2.19
C HIS A 197 -13.34 -9.97 -1.01
N PRO A 198 -13.59 -9.55 0.25
CA PRO A 198 -12.78 -9.99 1.40
C PRO A 198 -12.75 -11.51 1.60
N THR A 199 -13.82 -12.21 1.23
CA THR A 199 -13.88 -13.68 1.34
C THR A 199 -12.84 -14.39 0.49
N GLY A 200 -12.31 -13.78 -0.57
CA GLY A 200 -11.20 -14.36 -1.33
C GLY A 200 -9.91 -14.45 -0.50
N VAL A 201 -9.78 -13.66 0.57
CA VAL A 201 -8.66 -13.78 1.50
C VAL A 201 -8.78 -15.02 2.38
N ALA A 202 -9.99 -15.55 2.60
CA ALA A 202 -10.21 -16.77 3.38
C ALA A 202 -9.49 -17.99 2.79
N ASP A 203 -9.47 -18.11 1.45
CA ASP A 203 -8.75 -19.16 0.73
C ASP A 203 -7.24 -19.07 0.97
N VAL A 204 -6.70 -17.84 1.02
CA VAL A 204 -5.27 -17.59 1.30
C VAL A 204 -4.95 -17.94 2.76
N GLN A 205 -5.75 -17.45 3.71
CA GLN A 205 -5.56 -17.73 5.13
C GLN A 205 -5.63 -19.24 5.44
N SER A 206 -6.55 -19.97 4.81
CA SER A 206 -6.68 -21.42 4.97
C SER A 206 -5.43 -22.17 4.48
N ARG A 207 -4.78 -21.67 3.43
CA ARG A 207 -3.57 -22.26 2.84
C ARG A 207 -2.30 -21.87 3.58
N TYR A 208 -2.22 -20.64 4.08
CA TYR A 208 -1.05 -20.07 4.74
C TYR A 208 -1.43 -19.51 6.11
N PRO A 209 -1.77 -20.37 7.10
CA PRO A 209 -2.29 -19.93 8.39
C PRO A 209 -1.28 -19.11 9.21
N ASP A 210 0.02 -19.26 8.94
CA ASP A 210 1.10 -18.54 9.61
C ASP A 210 1.42 -17.18 8.95
N LEU A 211 0.80 -16.86 7.82
CA LEU A 211 1.06 -15.60 7.11
C LEU A 211 0.28 -14.46 7.77
N GLU A 212 0.97 -13.38 8.14
CA GLU A 212 0.34 -12.15 8.62
C GLU A 212 -0.30 -11.41 7.44
N ILE A 213 -1.62 -11.34 7.42
CA ILE A 213 -2.40 -10.73 6.33
C ILE A 213 -3.16 -9.51 6.85
N ILE A 214 -3.03 -8.38 6.15
CA ILE A 214 -3.68 -7.11 6.48
C ILE A 214 -4.74 -6.78 5.42
N PHE A 215 -5.98 -6.59 5.86
CA PHE A 215 -7.12 -6.27 5.00
C PHE A 215 -7.20 -4.76 4.75
N ALA A 216 -6.61 -4.28 3.64
CA ALA A 216 -6.68 -2.86 3.31
C ALA A 216 -8.12 -2.44 3.01
N HIS A 217 -8.54 -1.32 3.59
CA HIS A 217 -9.91 -0.79 3.58
C HIS A 217 -10.97 -1.63 4.31
N SER A 218 -10.61 -2.82 4.82
CA SER A 218 -11.47 -3.65 5.67
C SER A 218 -12.90 -3.83 5.12
N GLY A 219 -13.06 -4.09 3.83
CA GLY A 219 -14.38 -4.26 3.21
C GLY A 219 -15.18 -2.97 3.00
N TYR A 220 -14.77 -1.83 3.55
CA TYR A 220 -15.60 -0.64 3.60
C TYR A 220 -15.83 -0.01 2.21
N PRO A 221 -17.05 0.49 1.90
CA PRO A 221 -18.25 0.51 2.75
C PRO A 221 -19.15 -0.72 2.63
N LEU A 222 -19.00 -1.54 1.58
CA LEU A 222 -20.03 -2.52 1.21
C LEU A 222 -19.87 -3.89 1.86
N TRP A 223 -18.65 -4.26 2.25
CA TRP A 223 -18.27 -5.60 2.70
C TRP A 223 -17.63 -5.62 4.09
N ALA A 224 -17.89 -4.60 4.90
CA ALA A 224 -17.21 -4.44 6.19
C ALA A 224 -17.47 -5.62 7.12
N GLU A 225 -18.70 -6.15 7.13
CA GLU A 225 -19.05 -7.30 7.95
C GLU A 225 -18.33 -8.56 7.47
N GLU A 226 -18.29 -8.83 6.17
CA GLU A 226 -17.58 -9.98 5.59
C GLU A 226 -16.08 -9.91 5.84
N ALA A 227 -15.49 -8.72 5.78
CA ALA A 227 -14.08 -8.51 6.10
C ALA A 227 -13.79 -8.81 7.57
N ILE A 228 -14.62 -8.33 8.49
CA ILE A 228 -14.49 -8.62 9.93
C ILE A 228 -14.59 -10.12 10.20
N HIS A 229 -15.59 -10.80 9.62
CA HIS A 229 -15.76 -12.24 9.83
C HIS A 229 -14.62 -13.07 9.21
N THR A 230 -14.10 -12.64 8.05
CA THR A 230 -12.99 -13.33 7.39
C THR A 230 -11.68 -13.13 8.17
N ALA A 231 -11.40 -11.92 8.65
CA ALA A 231 -10.24 -11.63 9.48
C ALA A 231 -10.30 -12.40 10.81
N ALA A 232 -11.44 -12.35 11.51
CA ALA A 232 -11.61 -13.02 12.80
C ALA A 232 -11.53 -14.56 12.73
N GLY A 233 -11.68 -15.15 11.54
CA GLY A 233 -11.57 -16.59 11.32
C GLY A 233 -10.14 -17.13 11.47
N HIS A 234 -9.12 -16.28 11.51
CA HIS A 234 -7.71 -16.69 11.53
C HIS A 234 -6.88 -15.86 12.52
N PRO A 235 -5.87 -16.47 13.18
CA PRO A 235 -5.11 -15.82 14.24
C PRO A 235 -4.14 -14.73 13.74
N ASN A 236 -3.79 -14.73 12.45
CA ASN A 236 -2.78 -13.86 11.84
C ASN A 236 -3.42 -12.86 10.85
N SER A 237 -4.51 -12.21 11.27
CA SER A 237 -5.28 -11.27 10.44
C SER A 237 -5.91 -10.13 11.23
#